data_AF-A0A4Y9PAW7-F1
#
_entry.id   AF-A0A4Y9PAW7-F1
#
_cell.length_a   1.000
_cell.length_b   1.000
_cell.length_c   1.000
_cell.angle_alpha   90.00
_cell.angle_beta   90.00
_cell.angle_gamma   90.00
#
_symmetry.space_group_name_H-M   'P 1'
#
loop_
_entity.id
_entity.type
_entity.pdbx_description
1 polymer ?
#
loop_
_entity_poly.entity_id
_entity_poly.type
_entity_poly.pdbx_seq_one_letter_code
_entity_poly.pdbx_strand_id
1 'polypeptide(L)'
;MAAEEERDGVRLTSLDSPLGDGLDVTKRDLVDYLEAVADRMVPLLAGRPLSVQRVRPGSPPFMQRNVSKGAPDWVRTVPVWSEGSHREIAQVLCDDR
;
A
#
# COMPACT_ATOMS: atom_id res chain seq x y z
N MET A 1 21.04 3.06 -11.67
CA MET A 1 20.05 3.97 -11.06
C MET A 1 18.70 3.35 -11.34
N ALA A 2 17.91 3.03 -10.32
CA ALA A 2 16.56 2.51 -10.56
C ALA A 2 15.77 3.59 -11.31
N ALA A 3 15.12 3.24 -12.42
CA ALA A 3 14.31 4.19 -13.16
C ALA A 3 13.19 4.69 -12.23
N GLU A 4 13.08 6.01 -12.11
CA GLU A 4 11.93 6.63 -11.48
C GLU A 4 10.81 6.64 -12.53
N GLU A 5 9.66 6.11 -12.14
CA GLU A 5 8.51 5.97 -13.01
C GLU A 5 7.32 6.63 -12.32
N GLU A 6 6.50 7.35 -13.07
CA GLU A 6 5.28 7.95 -12.56
C GLU A 6 4.09 7.31 -13.27
N ARG A 7 3.13 6.82 -12.49
CA ARG A 7 1.87 6.27 -12.99
C ARG A 7 0.72 6.91 -12.23
N ASP A 8 -0.28 7.41 -12.94
CA ASP A 8 -1.45 8.07 -12.35
C ASP A 8 -1.10 9.17 -11.32
N GLY A 9 0.00 9.91 -11.55
CA GLY A 9 0.50 10.95 -10.65
C GLY A 9 1.23 10.44 -9.40
N VAL A 10 1.49 9.12 -9.31
CA VAL A 10 2.22 8.48 -8.22
C VAL A 10 3.63 8.14 -8.67
N ARG A 11 4.63 8.74 -8.01
CA ARG A 11 6.04 8.42 -8.23
C ARG A 11 6.41 7.08 -7.59
N LEU A 12 6.88 6.17 -8.42
CA LEU A 12 7.32 4.82 -8.07
C LEU A 12 8.86 4.75 -8.11
N THR A 13 9.42 4.14 -7.07
CA THR A 13 10.86 3.98 -6.88
C THR A 13 11.20 2.52 -6.60
N SER A 14 12.44 2.12 -6.86
CA SER A 14 12.95 0.77 -6.56
C SER A 14 12.12 -0.34 -7.20
N LEU A 15 11.56 -0.10 -8.38
CA LEU A 15 10.67 -1.04 -9.07
C LEU A 15 11.36 -2.37 -9.38
N ASP A 16 12.64 -2.32 -9.76
CA ASP A 16 13.42 -3.51 -10.11
C ASP A 16 14.05 -4.19 -8.88
N SER A 17 13.75 -3.71 -7.66
CA SER A 17 14.21 -4.36 -6.42
C SER A 17 13.33 -5.57 -6.08
N PRO A 18 13.90 -6.62 -5.46
CA PRO A 18 13.11 -7.74 -4.94
C PRO A 18 12.02 -7.25 -3.98
N LEU A 19 10.83 -7.84 -4.05
CA LEU A 19 9.71 -7.47 -3.17
C LEU A 19 9.96 -7.89 -1.72
N GLY A 20 10.58 -9.06 -1.53
CA GLY A 20 10.88 -9.64 -0.22
C GLY A 20 11.88 -10.79 -0.33
N ASP A 21 12.40 -11.21 0.82
CA ASP A 21 13.44 -12.24 0.87
C ASP A 21 12.91 -13.61 0.42
N GLY A 22 13.64 -14.27 -0.47
CA GLY A 22 13.25 -15.57 -1.02
C GLY A 22 12.07 -15.53 -1.99
N LEU A 23 11.57 -14.35 -2.34
CA LEU A 23 10.55 -14.17 -3.38
C LEU A 23 11.24 -13.92 -4.72
N ASP A 24 10.89 -14.71 -5.74
CA ASP A 24 11.35 -14.51 -7.12
C ASP A 24 10.44 -13.51 -7.87
N VAL A 25 10.11 -12.41 -7.21
CA VAL A 25 9.30 -11.31 -7.75
C VAL A 25 9.85 -9.96 -7.29
N THR A 26 9.72 -8.97 -8.17
CA THR A 26 10.12 -7.59 -7.95
C THR A 26 8.96 -6.74 -7.42
N LYS A 27 9.28 -5.51 -6.98
CA LYS A 27 8.25 -4.52 -6.66
C LYS A 27 7.41 -4.15 -7.90
N ARG A 28 8.02 -4.11 -9.08
CA ARG A 28 7.35 -3.89 -10.37
C ARG A 28 6.27 -4.93 -10.61
N ASP A 29 6.57 -6.21 -10.41
CA ASP A 29 5.61 -7.30 -10.61
C ASP A 29 4.38 -7.14 -9.72
N LEU A 30 4.55 -6.67 -8.47
CA LEU A 30 3.42 -6.38 -7.59
C LEU A 30 2.57 -5.22 -8.10
N VAL A 31 3.19 -4.12 -8.54
CA VAL A 31 2.47 -2.95 -9.06
C VAL A 31 1.71 -3.33 -10.33
N ASP A 32 2.38 -3.98 -11.28
CA ASP A 32 1.78 -4.42 -12.55
C ASP A 32 0.62 -5.40 -12.31
N TYR A 33 0.76 -6.32 -11.34
CA TYR A 33 -0.33 -7.21 -10.93
C TYR A 33 -1.52 -6.45 -10.37
N LEU A 34 -1.31 -5.53 -9.42
CA LEU A 34 -2.38 -4.77 -8.80
C LEU A 34 -3.12 -3.91 -9.84
N GLU A 35 -2.40 -3.30 -10.78
CA GLU A 35 -2.98 -2.55 -11.89
C GLU A 35 -3.79 -3.44 -12.84
N ALA A 36 -3.32 -4.65 -13.13
CA ALA A 36 -4.01 -5.60 -14.00
C ALA A 36 -5.33 -6.10 -13.40
N VAL A 37 -5.42 -6.19 -12.07
CA VAL A 37 -6.62 -6.68 -11.36
C VAL A 37 -7.46 -5.58 -10.71
N ALA A 38 -7.05 -4.31 -10.79
CA ALA A 38 -7.67 -3.18 -10.08
C ALA A 38 -9.19 -3.10 -10.32
N ASP A 39 -9.64 -3.21 -11.58
CA ASP A 39 -11.05 -3.10 -11.97
C ASP A 39 -11.95 -4.14 -11.30
N ARG A 40 -11.37 -5.28 -10.87
CA ARG A 40 -12.09 -6.35 -10.15
C ARG A 40 -11.86 -6.28 -8.65
N MET A 41 -10.67 -5.87 -8.22
CA MET A 41 -10.28 -5.84 -6.82
C MET A 41 -10.85 -4.64 -6.07
N VAL A 42 -10.74 -3.42 -6.62
CA VAL A 42 -11.13 -2.18 -5.94
C VAL A 42 -12.62 -2.17 -5.54
N PRO A 43 -13.58 -2.58 -6.39
CA PRO A 43 -14.99 -2.62 -5.99
C PRO A 43 -15.29 -3.52 -4.79
N LEU A 44 -14.46 -4.54 -4.54
CA LEU A 44 -14.61 -5.45 -3.40
C LEU A 44 -14.03 -4.87 -2.10
N LEU A 45 -13.08 -3.93 -2.23
CA LEU A 45 -12.44 -3.22 -1.14
C LEU A 45 -13.15 -1.91 -0.76
N ALA A 46 -13.91 -1.34 -1.69
CA ALA A 46 -14.56 -0.05 -1.54
C ALA A 46 -15.35 0.07 -0.22
N GLY A 47 -15.16 1.19 0.48
CA GLY A 47 -15.77 1.49 1.78
C GLY A 47 -15.19 0.71 2.96
N ARG A 48 -14.17 -0.14 2.77
CA ARG A 48 -13.55 -0.92 3.85
C ARG A 48 -12.23 -0.29 4.31
N PRO A 49 -12.08 0.01 5.62
CA PRO A 49 -10.80 0.43 6.19
C PRO A 49 -9.74 -0.66 6.03
N LEU A 50 -8.62 -0.33 5.41
CA LEU A 50 -7.56 -1.29 5.10
C LEU A 50 -6.45 -1.30 6.14
N SER A 51 -5.99 -2.50 6.47
CA SER A 51 -4.71 -2.72 7.14
C SER A 51 -3.70 -3.16 6.08
N VAL A 52 -2.53 -2.51 6.05
CA VAL A 52 -1.51 -2.76 5.01
C VAL A 52 -0.36 -3.54 5.61
N GLN A 53 -0.10 -4.74 5.07
CA GLN A 53 1.14 -5.45 5.38
C GLN A 53 2.27 -4.89 4.52
N ARG A 54 3.34 -4.42 5.15
CA ARG A 54 4.52 -3.88 4.48
C ARG A 54 5.65 -4.88 4.54
N VAL A 55 6.25 -5.15 3.39
CA VAL A 55 7.41 -6.04 3.22
C VAL A 55 8.59 -5.20 2.74
N ARG A 56 9.79 -5.52 3.24
CA ARG A 56 11.07 -4.97 2.77
C ARG A 56 12.12 -6.08 2.80
N PRO A 57 12.96 -6.22 1.78
CA PRO A 57 14.08 -7.15 1.81
C PRO A 57 14.98 -6.92 3.04
N GLY A 58 15.43 -7.99 3.68
CA GLY A 58 16.25 -7.98 4.88
C GLY A 58 15.52 -7.57 6.16
N SER A 59 14.17 -7.57 6.18
CA SER A 59 13.38 -7.20 7.35
C SER A 59 12.10 -8.02 7.46
N PRO A 60 11.67 -8.39 8.69
CA PRO A 60 10.37 -9.00 8.89
C PRO A 60 9.23 -8.10 8.41
N PRO A 61 8.16 -8.68 7.82
CA PRO A 61 6.98 -7.90 7.44
C PRO A 61 6.28 -7.36 8.68
N PHE A 62 5.64 -6.19 8.55
CA PHE A 62 4.88 -5.60 9.64
C PHE A 62 3.53 -5.04 9.16
N MET A 63 2.56 -5.02 10.06
CA MET A 63 1.22 -4.50 9.79
C MET A 63 1.15 -3.01 10.10
N GLN A 64 0.75 -2.21 9.12
CA GLN A 64 0.48 -0.79 9.28
C GLN A 64 -1.04 -0.55 9.22
N ARG A 65 -1.63 -0.24 10.37
CA ARG A 65 -3.05 0.13 10.48
C ARG A 65 -3.25 1.63 10.43
N ASN A 66 -2.46 2.37 11.21
CA ASN A 66 -2.52 3.83 11.23
C ASN A 66 -1.68 4.41 10.07
N VAL A 67 -2.27 5.28 9.26
CA VAL A 67 -1.61 6.00 8.18
C VAL A 67 -0.49 6.88 8.74
N SER A 68 0.65 6.89 8.03
CA SER A 68 1.79 7.74 8.36
C SER A 68 1.50 9.20 8.03
N LYS A 69 2.07 10.14 8.78
CA LYS A 69 1.90 11.59 8.58
C LYS A 69 2.31 12.12 7.19
N GLY A 70 3.10 11.36 6.43
CA GLY A 70 3.56 11.72 5.09
C GLY A 70 2.78 11.08 3.93
N ALA A 71 1.59 10.52 4.19
CA ALA A 71 0.73 10.08 3.09
C ALA A 71 0.27 11.28 2.26
N PRO A 72 0.13 11.13 0.93
CA PRO A 72 -0.45 12.17 0.09
C PRO A 72 -1.85 12.57 0.55
N ASP A 73 -2.21 13.83 0.33
CA ASP A 73 -3.50 14.42 0.71
C ASP A 73 -4.71 13.78 0.02
N TRP A 74 -4.52 13.28 -1.20
CA TRP A 74 -5.54 12.55 -1.95
C TRP A 74 -5.83 11.15 -1.40
N VAL A 75 -4.99 10.58 -0.53
CA VAL A 75 -5.25 9.28 0.09
C VAL A 75 -6.34 9.44 1.15
N ARG A 76 -7.55 8.97 0.81
CA ARG A 76 -8.68 9.02 1.74
C ARG A 76 -8.46 8.11 2.94
N THR A 77 -8.85 8.62 4.11
CA THR A 77 -8.78 7.88 5.38
C THR A 77 -10.06 8.05 6.18
N VAL A 78 -10.31 7.11 7.09
CA VAL A 78 -11.39 7.18 8.08
C VAL A 78 -10.85 6.93 9.48
N PRO A 79 -11.43 7.60 10.50
CA PRO A 79 -11.11 7.33 11.88
C PRO A 79 -11.65 5.95 12.28
N VAL A 80 -10.82 5.14 12.93
CA VAL A 80 -11.18 3.83 13.47
C VAL A 80 -10.65 3.74 14.90
N TRP A 81 -11.47 3.28 15.84
CA TRP A 81 -11.02 3.01 17.20
C TRP A 81 -10.01 1.87 17.22
N SER A 82 -8.86 2.10 17.83
CA SER A 82 -7.82 1.09 18.02
C SER A 82 -7.78 0.62 19.47
N GLU A 83 -8.24 -0.61 19.71
CA GLU A 83 -8.13 -1.23 21.03
C GLU A 83 -6.67 -1.34 21.49
N GLY A 84 -5.74 -1.68 20.61
CA GLY A 84 -4.33 -1.83 21.00
C GLY A 84 -3.63 -0.53 21.41
N SER A 85 -4.15 0.64 21.01
CA SER A 85 -3.55 1.93 21.35
C SER A 85 -4.47 2.88 22.09
N HIS A 86 -5.69 2.43 22.43
CA HIS A 86 -6.74 3.19 23.11
C HIS A 86 -6.95 4.61 22.55
N ARG A 87 -6.94 4.72 21.21
CA ARG A 87 -7.17 5.98 20.50
C ARG A 87 -7.74 5.72 19.12
N GLU A 88 -8.26 6.78 18.49
CA GLU A 88 -8.55 6.75 17.07
C GLU A 88 -7.26 6.73 16.23
N ILE A 89 -7.30 5.90 15.19
CA ILE A 89 -6.28 5.81 14.14
C ILE A 89 -6.92 6.11 12.79
N ALA A 90 -6.14 6.67 11.88
CA ALA A 90 -6.57 6.88 10.50
C ALA A 90 -6.24 5.64 9.68
N GLN A 91 -7.24 4.95 9.15
CA GLN A 91 -7.07 3.81 8.23
C GLN A 91 -7.41 4.23 6.80
N VAL A 92 -6.70 3.68 5.82
CA VAL A 92 -6.90 3.98 4.39
C VAL A 92 -8.23 3.41 3.91
N LEU A 93 -8.92 4.17 3.04
CA LEU A 93 -9.94 3.63 2.14
C LEU A 93 -9.36 3.53 0.73
N CYS A 94 -9.61 2.42 0.05
CA CYS A 94 -9.27 2.21 -1.36
C CYS A 94 -10.59 2.13 -2.13
N ASP A 95 -11.03 3.28 -2.63
CA ASP A 95 -12.28 3.45 -3.36
C ASP A 95 -12.05 3.68 -4.87
N ASP A 96 -10.80 3.88 -5.27
CA ASP A 96 -10.36 4.22 -6.63
C ASP A 96 -9.07 3.47 -7.01
N ARG A 97 -8.73 3.56 -8.31
CA ARG A 97 -7.51 3.03 -8.92
C ARG A 97 -6.37 4.02 -8.74
#